data_AF-A0A2V9YWE4-F1
#
_entry.id   AF-A0A2V9YWE4-F1
#
_cell.length_a   1.000
_cell.length_b   1.000
_cell.length_c   1.000
_cell.angle_alpha   90.00
_cell.angle_beta   90.00
_cell.angle_gamma   90.00
#
_symmetry.space_group_name_H-M   'P 1'
#
loop_
_entity.id
_entity.type
_entity.pdbx_description
1 polymer ?
#
loop_
_entity_poly.entity_id
_entity_poly.type
_entity_poly.pdbx_seq_one_letter_code
_entity_poly.pdbx_strand_id
1 'polypeptide(L)'
;MYSQVLQDVLHRVDKTYQAFFRRGRGFPRFKGQGWYDSFTYPQVGFRVNGGQLSLSKIGNVKIKLHRSLQGEVKTLTLKNENGKRYACFSSILDSEPLPENHDAIGIDVGLESFAVTSDAEIVDNPRWFRA
;
A
#
# COMPACT_ATOMS: atom_id res chain seq x y z
N MET A 1 11.26 -20.61 6.12
CA MET A 1 10.37 -19.52 5.66
C MET A 1 9.01 -20.11 5.29
N TYR A 2 7.91 -19.36 5.38
CA TYR A 2 6.58 -19.86 4.98
C TYR A 2 6.48 -19.95 3.45
N SER A 3 5.91 -21.02 2.90
CA SER A 3 5.96 -21.32 1.45
C SER A 3 5.32 -20.24 0.58
N GLN A 4 4.17 -19.69 1.00
CA GLN A 4 3.48 -18.65 0.24
C GLN A 4 4.25 -17.33 0.18
N VAL A 5 5.06 -17.03 1.19
CA VAL A 5 5.94 -15.83 1.19
C VAL A 5 7.01 -15.96 0.11
N LEU A 6 7.53 -17.17 -0.10
CA LEU A 6 8.50 -17.44 -1.17
C LEU A 6 7.85 -17.34 -2.56
N GLN A 7 6.61 -17.82 -2.70
CA GLN A 7 5.87 -17.74 -3.96
C GLN A 7 5.53 -16.29 -4.34
N ASP A 8 5.27 -15.41 -3.38
CA ASP A 8 5.07 -13.97 -3.62
C ASP A 8 6.26 -13.32 -4.35
N VAL A 9 7.49 -13.75 -4.06
CA VAL A 9 8.69 -13.25 -4.73
C VAL A 9 8.63 -13.54 -6.24
N LEU A 10 8.19 -14.74 -6.62
CA LEU A 10 8.03 -15.12 -8.03
C LEU A 10 6.91 -14.30 -8.69
N HIS A 11 5.78 -14.10 -8.01
CA HIS A 11 4.69 -13.26 -8.51
C HIS A 11 5.12 -11.81 -8.75
N ARG A 12 5.97 -11.26 -7.87
CA ARG A 12 6.52 -9.91 -8.06
C ARG A 12 7.42 -9.83 -9.30
N VAL A 13 8.23 -10.85 -9.56
CA VAL A 13 9.06 -10.93 -10.77
C VAL A 13 8.17 -10.97 -12.02
N ASP A 14 7.22 -11.89 -12.06
CA ASP A 14 6.26 -12.04 -13.18
C ASP A 14 5.51 -10.72 -13.46
N LYS A 15 4.94 -10.09 -12.42
CA LYS A 15 4.26 -8.79 -12.53
C LYS A 15 5.16 -7.70 -13.11
N THR A 16 6.45 -7.71 -12.75
CA THR A 16 7.42 -6.73 -13.26
C THR A 16 7.71 -6.95 -14.74
N TYR A 17 7.87 -8.21 -15.18
CA TYR A 17 8.05 -8.55 -16.59
C TYR A 17 6.80 -8.23 -17.42
N GLN A 18 5.60 -8.58 -16.94
CA GLN A 18 4.35 -8.21 -17.61
C GLN A 18 4.22 -6.70 -17.79
N ALA A 19 4.59 -5.91 -16.76
CA ALA A 19 4.59 -4.47 -16.85
C ALA A 19 5.63 -3.94 -17.85
N PHE A 20 6.81 -4.55 -17.93
CA PHE A 20 7.84 -4.23 -18.92
C PHE A 20 7.31 -4.43 -20.35
N PHE A 21 6.74 -5.59 -20.66
CA PHE A 21 6.21 -5.87 -22.00
C PHE A 21 5.03 -4.96 -22.37
N ARG A 22 4.16 -4.62 -21.41
CA ARG A 22 2.99 -3.77 -21.66
C ARG A 22 3.33 -2.29 -21.84
N ARG A 23 4.26 -1.75 -21.04
CA ARG A 23 4.52 -0.29 -20.95
C ARG A 23 5.80 0.16 -21.63
N GLY A 24 6.69 -0.77 -22.00
CA GLY A 24 7.99 -0.46 -22.61
C GLY A 24 8.95 0.35 -21.72
N ARG A 25 8.66 0.49 -20.41
CA ARG A 25 9.46 1.31 -19.50
C ARG A 25 10.50 0.46 -18.77
N GLY A 26 11.68 0.33 -19.36
CA GLY A 26 12.90 -0.21 -18.73
C GLY A 26 12.86 -1.70 -18.37
N PHE A 27 13.94 -2.44 -18.68
CA PHE A 27 14.02 -3.87 -18.37
C PHE A 27 14.02 -4.12 -16.84
N PRO A 28 13.31 -5.16 -16.34
CA PRO A 28 13.34 -5.51 -14.92
C PRO A 28 14.76 -5.75 -14.42
N ARG A 29 15.12 -5.16 -13.28
CA ARG A 29 16.44 -5.31 -12.68
C ARG A 29 16.43 -6.33 -11.55
N PHE A 30 17.43 -7.20 -11.52
CA PHE A 30 17.66 -8.11 -10.41
C PHE A 30 17.88 -7.34 -9.09
N LYS A 31 17.26 -7.79 -8.00
CA LYS A 31 17.49 -7.26 -6.65
C LYS A 31 18.42 -8.21 -5.89
N GLY A 32 19.64 -7.72 -5.62
CA GLY A 32 20.64 -8.44 -4.84
C GLY A 32 20.33 -8.50 -3.34
N GLN A 33 21.23 -9.13 -2.60
CA GLN A 33 21.15 -9.20 -1.13
C GLN A 33 21.09 -7.80 -0.52
N GLY A 34 20.22 -7.60 0.47
CA GLY A 34 20.05 -6.32 1.17
C GLY A 34 19.22 -5.27 0.43
N TRP A 35 18.77 -5.54 -0.79
CA TRP A 35 17.91 -4.61 -1.57
C TRP A 35 16.40 -4.88 -1.40
N TYR A 36 16.09 -5.92 -0.65
CA TYR A 36 14.74 -6.39 -0.42
C TYR A 36 14.29 -5.93 0.97
N ASP A 37 13.57 -4.81 0.99
CA ASP A 37 13.10 -4.20 2.24
C ASP A 37 11.69 -4.66 2.64
N SER A 38 11.06 -5.56 1.88
CA SER A 38 9.71 -6.02 2.21
C SER A 38 9.40 -7.44 1.76
N PHE A 39 8.51 -8.10 2.50
CA PHE A 39 7.97 -9.41 2.13
C PHE A 39 6.49 -9.50 2.51
N THR A 40 5.73 -10.30 1.77
CA THR A 40 4.27 -10.36 1.89
C THR A 40 3.80 -11.76 2.25
N TYR A 41 2.88 -11.85 3.20
CA TYR A 41 2.01 -12.99 3.44
C TYR A 41 0.72 -12.81 2.62
N PRO A 42 0.47 -13.65 1.60
CA PRO A 42 -0.61 -13.39 0.64
C PRO A 42 -2.04 -13.67 1.12
N GLN A 43 -2.26 -14.69 1.95
CA GLN A 43 -3.62 -15.04 2.42
C GLN A 43 -3.61 -15.70 3.79
N VAL A 44 -2.59 -16.51 4.08
CA VAL A 44 -2.48 -17.24 5.34
C VAL A 44 -1.06 -17.11 5.91
N GLY A 45 -0.92 -17.57 7.15
CA GLY A 45 0.34 -17.55 7.87
C GLY A 45 0.56 -16.30 8.72
N PHE A 46 -0.49 -15.51 8.95
CA PHE A 46 -0.49 -14.44 9.93
C PHE A 46 -1.83 -14.36 10.68
N ARG A 47 -1.80 -13.84 11.91
CA ARG A 47 -2.99 -13.52 12.72
C ARG A 47 -2.74 -12.25 13.53
N VAL A 48 -3.77 -11.40 13.67
CA VAL A 48 -3.70 -10.16 14.45
C VAL A 48 -4.61 -10.28 15.66
N ASN A 49 -4.06 -10.13 16.86
CA ASN A 49 -4.80 -10.19 18.13
C ASN A 49 -4.39 -9.01 19.02
N GLY A 50 -5.25 -8.01 19.19
CA GLY A 50 -5.11 -7.00 20.26
C GLY A 50 -3.76 -6.31 20.37
N GLY A 51 -3.09 -6.01 19.25
CA GLY A 51 -1.75 -5.38 19.25
C GLY A 51 -0.58 -6.37 19.17
N GLN A 52 -0.85 -7.66 18.98
CA GLN A 52 0.15 -8.67 18.65
C GLN A 52 -0.13 -9.26 17.26
N LEU A 53 0.94 -9.43 16.49
CA LEU A 53 0.95 -10.03 15.17
C LEU A 53 1.67 -11.37 15.26
N SER A 54 0.94 -12.46 15.08
CA SER A 54 1.51 -13.81 14.98
C SER A 54 1.86 -14.11 13.53
N LEU A 55 3.07 -14.55 13.27
CA LEU A 55 3.61 -14.82 11.94
C LEU A 55 4.13 -16.25 11.88
N SER A 56 3.65 -17.03 10.92
CA SER A 56 4.16 -18.37 10.67
C SER A 56 5.67 -18.33 10.39
N LYS A 57 6.41 -19.19 11.10
CA LYS A 57 7.87 -19.36 11.04
C LYS A 57 8.70 -18.18 11.59
N ILE A 58 8.07 -17.11 12.09
CA ILE A 58 8.75 -15.98 12.75
C ILE A 58 8.35 -15.91 14.23
N GLY A 59 7.08 -16.14 14.55
CA GLY A 59 6.54 -16.06 15.90
C GLY A 59 5.70 -14.80 16.13
N ASN A 60 5.56 -14.42 17.39
CA ASN A 60 4.70 -13.31 17.80
C ASN A 60 5.50 -11.99 17.88
N VAL A 61 4.97 -10.94 17.28
CA VAL A 61 5.58 -9.61 17.23
C VAL A 61 4.58 -8.58 17.77
N LYS A 62 5.04 -7.69 18.66
CA LYS A 62 4.20 -6.59 19.13
C LYS A 62 4.05 -5.56 18.01
N ILE A 63 2.83 -5.13 17.74
CA ILE A 63 2.52 -4.10 16.75
C ILE A 63 1.66 -2.99 17.37
N LYS A 64 1.88 -1.76 16.90
CA LYS A 64 0.98 -0.64 17.17
C LYS A 64 0.08 -0.46 15.95
N LEU A 65 -1.20 -0.79 16.09
CA LEU A 65 -2.19 -0.54 15.04
C LEU A 65 -2.45 0.96 14.96
N HIS A 66 -2.13 1.58 13.83
CA HIS A 66 -2.45 2.99 13.56
C HIS A 66 -3.96 3.22 13.44
N ARG A 67 -4.68 2.19 12.96
CA ARG A 67 -6.13 2.16 12.80
C ARG A 67 -6.64 0.76 13.05
N SER A 68 -7.90 0.64 13.46
CA SER A 68 -8.59 -0.65 13.54
C SER A 68 -8.67 -1.29 12.16
N LEU A 69 -8.48 -2.61 12.10
CA LEU A 69 -8.63 -3.37 10.86
C LEU A 69 -10.12 -3.47 10.53
N GLN A 70 -10.49 -3.06 9.33
CA GLN A 70 -11.83 -3.15 8.78
C GLN A 70 -11.82 -4.12 7.59
N GLY A 71 -12.96 -4.77 7.35
CA GLY A 71 -13.13 -5.72 6.24
C GLY A 71 -12.30 -7.00 6.36
N GLU A 72 -12.31 -7.79 5.30
CA GLU A 72 -11.52 -9.02 5.20
C GLU A 72 -10.07 -8.67 4.84
N VAL A 73 -9.13 -8.90 5.76
CA VAL A 73 -7.70 -8.72 5.48
C VAL A 73 -7.24 -9.82 4.52
N LYS A 74 -6.79 -9.43 3.32
CA LYS A 74 -6.24 -10.36 2.34
C LYS A 74 -4.75 -10.56 2.52
N THR A 75 -3.99 -9.47 2.54
CA THR A 75 -2.53 -9.57 2.54
C THR A 75 -1.92 -8.78 3.70
N LEU A 76 -0.77 -9.26 4.17
CA LEU A 76 0.09 -8.55 5.11
C LEU A 76 1.46 -8.39 4.48
N THR A 77 1.92 -7.15 4.33
CA THR A 77 3.30 -6.84 3.92
C THR A 77 4.07 -6.26 5.08
N LEU A 78 5.19 -6.89 5.43
CA LEU A 78 6.16 -6.33 6.35
C LEU A 78 7.19 -5.54 5.54
N LYS A 79 7.35 -4.25 5.86
CA LYS A 79 8.22 -3.32 5.15
C LYS A 79 9.18 -2.64 6.11
N ASN A 80 10.45 -2.54 5.72
CA ASN A 80 11.43 -1.68 6.35
C ASN A 80 11.58 -0.41 5.49
N GLU A 81 11.48 0.76 6.12
CA GLU A 81 11.63 2.04 5.43
C GLU A 81 12.15 3.08 6.41
N ASN A 82 13.24 3.75 6.06
CA ASN A 82 13.89 4.78 6.89
C ASN A 82 14.13 4.32 8.34
N GLY A 83 14.63 3.09 8.50
CA GLY A 83 14.93 2.48 9.81
C GLY A 83 13.70 2.06 10.62
N LYS A 84 12.49 2.22 10.08
CA LYS A 84 11.23 1.85 10.73
C LYS A 84 10.63 0.62 10.05
N ARG A 85 10.02 -0.25 10.86
CA ARG A 85 9.32 -1.45 10.38
C ARG A 85 7.82 -1.25 10.45
N TYR A 86 7.14 -1.56 9.36
CA TYR A 86 5.69 -1.38 9.20
C TYR A 86 5.03 -2.72 8.88
N ALA A 87 3.84 -2.93 9.43
CA ALA A 87 2.92 -3.98 9.03
C ALA A 87 1.79 -3.34 8.23
N CYS A 88 1.81 -3.55 6.91
CA CYS A 88 0.84 -3.01 5.98
C CYS A 88 -0.20 -4.09 5.66
N PHE A 89 -1.45 -3.84 6.05
CA PHE A 89 -2.57 -4.73 5.80
C PHE A 89 -3.38 -4.21 4.60
N SER A 90 -3.67 -5.09 3.65
CA SER A 90 -4.62 -4.82 2.58
C SER A 90 -5.90 -5.58 2.87
N SER A 91 -7.01 -4.86 3.00
CA SER A 91 -8.33 -5.42 3.25
C SER A 91 -9.28 -5.13 2.12
N ILE A 92 -10.26 -6.00 1.93
CA ILE A 92 -11.43 -5.75 1.09
C ILE A 92 -12.56 -5.28 2.00
N LEU A 93 -13.17 -4.16 1.65
CA LEU A 93 -14.35 -3.61 2.31
C LEU A 93 -15.38 -3.32 1.22
N ASP A 94 -16.62 -3.70 1.47
CA ASP A 94 -17.74 -3.34 0.59
C ASP A 94 -17.98 -1.82 0.70
N SER A 95 -18.21 -1.19 -0.45
CA SER A 95 -18.55 0.23 -0.48
C SER A 95 -20.02 0.38 -0.12
N GLU A 96 -20.31 1.18 0.92
CA GLU A 96 -21.66 1.64 1.17
C GLU A 96 -21.96 2.81 0.22
N PRO A 97 -22.98 2.71 -0.66
CA PRO A 97 -23.33 3.80 -1.55
C PRO A 97 -23.82 4.98 -0.72
N LEU A 98 -23.25 6.15 -0.97
CA LEU A 98 -23.76 7.39 -0.40
C LEU A 98 -25.11 7.73 -1.08
N PRO A 99 -25.97 8.53 -0.41
CA PRO A 99 -27.17 9.07 -1.04
C PRO A 99 -26.83 9.75 -2.37
N GLU A 100 -27.74 9.62 -3.34
CA GLU A 100 -27.56 10.24 -4.65
C GLU A 100 -27.40 11.76 -4.49
N ASN A 101 -26.33 12.30 -5.06
CA ASN A 101 -26.04 13.72 -5.08
C ASN A 101 -25.90 14.15 -6.55
N HIS A 102 -26.69 15.15 -6.95
CA HIS A 102 -26.67 15.71 -8.30
C HIS A 102 -25.79 16.96 -8.44
N ASP A 103 -25.23 17.44 -7.32
CA ASP A 103 -24.28 18.53 -7.32
C ASP A 103 -22.98 18.09 -8.00
N ALA A 104 -22.50 18.91 -8.92
CA ALA A 104 -21.23 18.70 -9.62
C ALA A 104 -20.31 19.89 -9.34
N ILE A 105 -19.10 19.59 -8.88
CA ILE A 105 -18.05 20.57 -8.67
C ILE A 105 -16.90 20.27 -9.62
N GLY A 106 -16.47 21.28 -10.39
CA GLY A 106 -15.25 21.22 -11.16
C GLY A 106 -14.05 21.48 -10.26
N ILE A 107 -13.01 20.67 -10.34
CA ILE A 107 -11.76 20.83 -9.59
C ILE A 107 -10.62 21.04 -10.59
N ASP A 108 -10.00 22.22 -10.56
CA ASP A 108 -8.75 22.50 -11.27
C ASP A 108 -7.57 22.37 -10.31
N VAL A 109 -6.52 21.65 -10.71
CA VAL A 109 -5.34 21.38 -9.85
C VAL A 109 -4.10 22.05 -10.44
N GLY A 110 -3.41 22.84 -9.64
CA GLY A 110 -2.36 23.74 -10.10
C GLY A 110 -1.06 23.65 -9.31
N LEU A 111 -0.08 24.42 -9.76
CA LEU A 111 1.17 24.65 -9.03
C LEU A 111 1.08 25.91 -8.14
N GLU A 112 0.29 26.90 -8.56
CA GLU A 112 0.09 28.15 -7.81
C GLU A 112 -0.78 27.90 -6.57
N SER A 113 -1.99 27.40 -6.78
CA SER A 113 -2.90 26.80 -5.79
C SER A 113 -2.94 25.29 -5.96
N PHE A 114 -3.17 24.54 -4.87
CA PHE A 114 -3.26 23.08 -4.93
C PHE A 114 -4.51 22.63 -5.68
N ALA A 115 -5.65 23.25 -5.35
CA ALA A 115 -6.92 23.03 -6.03
C ALA A 115 -7.78 24.29 -6.00
N VAL A 116 -8.53 24.55 -7.07
CA VAL A 116 -9.58 25.58 -7.15
C VAL A 116 -10.87 24.91 -7.57
N THR A 117 -11.96 25.17 -6.84
CA THR A 117 -13.29 24.64 -7.16
C THR A 117 -14.10 25.65 -7.99
N SER A 118 -15.08 25.16 -8.75
CA SER A 118 -16.04 26.00 -9.52
C SER A 118 -16.86 26.97 -8.66
N ASP A 119 -16.93 26.67 -7.37
CA ASP A 119 -17.60 27.36 -6.27
C ASP A 119 -16.65 28.35 -5.55
N ALA A 120 -15.48 28.60 -6.15
CA ALA A 120 -14.46 29.55 -5.74
C ALA A 120 -13.76 29.22 -4.41
N GLU A 121 -13.83 27.97 -3.95
CA GLU A 121 -12.95 27.50 -2.88
C GLU A 121 -11.53 27.34 -3.43
N ILE A 122 -10.54 27.87 -2.69
CA ILE A 122 -9.13 27.78 -3.05
C ILE A 122 -8.41 27.02 -1.94
N VAL A 123 -7.82 25.89 -2.30
CA VAL A 123 -6.92 25.14 -1.43
C VAL A 123 -5.49 25.57 -1.72
N ASP A 124 -4.84 26.19 -0.74
CA ASP A 124 -3.46 26.66 -0.87
C ASP A 124 -2.47 25.51 -1.08
N ASN A 125 -1.45 25.75 -1.89
CA ASN A 125 -0.36 24.79 -2.08
C ASN A 125 0.62 24.83 -0.90
N PRO A 126 0.78 23.74 -0.11
CA PRO A 126 1.70 23.72 1.02
C PRO A 126 3.19 23.81 0.63
N ARG A 127 3.56 23.74 -0.67
CA ARG A 127 4.93 23.92 -1.21
C ARG A 127 6.06 23.15 -0.49
N TRP A 128 5.70 22.02 0.12
CA TRP A 128 6.56 21.10 0.84
C TRP A 128 7.58 20.36 -0.05
N PHE A 129 7.26 20.15 -1.33
CA PHE A 129 8.23 19.69 -2.31
C PHE A 129 8.91 20.89 -2.96
N ARG A 130 10.08 21.28 -2.45
CA ARG A 130 11.02 22.10 -3.21
C ARG A 130 11.84 21.16 -4.10
N ALA A 131 11.89 21.47 -5.39
CA ALA A 131 12.85 20.87 -6.32
C ALA A 131 14.28 21.22 -5.93
#